data_AF-A0A348TRF5-F1
#
_entry.id   AF-A0A348TRF5-F1
#
_cell.length_a   1.000
_cell.length_b   1.000
_cell.length_c   1.000
_cell.angle_alpha   90.00
_cell.angle_beta   90.00
_cell.angle_gamma   90.00
#
_symmetry.space_group_name_H-M   'P 1'
#
loop_
_entity.id
_entity.type
_entity.pdbx_description
1 polymer ?
#
loop_
_entity_poly.entity_id
_entity_poly.type
_entity_poly.pdbx_seq_one_letter_code
_entity_poly.pdbx_strand_id
1 'polypeptide(L)'
;FLYRPEYYGILEDEEKNSTKGIGEVIIAKHRNGSLDTIKLRFIGQFTKFADLENDFGSNDGMSSFNSFPSSSSDGPEFMRLPSKLNDNFNKSDDFDLGKNFPTDDEAPF
;
A
#
# COMPACT_ATOMS: atom_id res chain seq x y z
N PHE A 1 -7.75 -24.17 -7.23
CA PHE A 1 -9.22 -24.23 -7.25
C PHE A 1 -9.79 -23.15 -6.34
N LEU A 2 -11.08 -22.81 -6.50
CA LEU A 2 -11.79 -21.88 -5.61
C LEU A 2 -12.97 -22.59 -4.98
N TYR A 3 -13.18 -22.38 -3.68
CA TYR A 3 -14.31 -22.92 -2.94
C TYR A 3 -14.97 -21.82 -2.10
N ARG A 4 -16.31 -21.78 -2.08
CA ARG A 4 -17.11 -20.81 -1.32
C ARG A 4 -18.17 -21.58 -0.52
N PRO A 5 -17.97 -21.78 0.79
CA PRO A 5 -18.91 -22.54 1.63
C PRO A 5 -20.34 -21.97 1.58
N GLU A 6 -20.46 -20.64 1.54
CA GLU A 6 -21.74 -19.93 1.47
C GLU A 6 -22.56 -20.27 0.21
N TYR A 7 -21.90 -20.59 -0.92
CA TYR A 7 -22.60 -20.95 -2.15
C TYR A 7 -23.34 -22.29 -2.01
N TYR A 8 -22.86 -23.15 -1.12
CA TYR A 8 -23.44 -24.46 -0.83
C TYR A 8 -24.29 -24.47 0.44
N GLY A 9 -24.58 -23.30 1.03
CA GLY A 9 -25.41 -23.17 2.23
C GLY A 9 -24.70 -23.51 3.54
N ILE A 10 -23.38 -23.64 3.55
CA ILE A 10 -22.58 -23.84 4.77
C ILE A 10 -22.24 -22.44 5.31
N LEU A 11 -22.92 -22.02 6.37
CA LEU A 11 -22.82 -20.68 6.96
C LEU A 11 -21.97 -20.63 8.25
N GLU A 12 -21.65 -21.80 8.81
CA GLU A 12 -20.86 -21.94 10.03
C GLU A 12 -19.76 -23.00 9.79
N ASP A 13 -18.55 -22.73 10.27
CA ASP A 13 -17.46 -23.70 10.27
C ASP A 13 -17.48 -24.61 11.52
N GLU A 14 -16.53 -25.54 11.60
CA GLU A 14 -16.39 -26.47 12.73
C GLU A 14 -16.10 -25.76 14.07
N GLU A 15 -15.60 -24.52 14.01
CA GLU A 15 -15.29 -23.67 15.15
C GLU A 15 -16.44 -22.69 15.48
N LYS A 16 -17.59 -22.81 14.79
CA LYS A 16 -18.77 -21.93 14.87
C LYS A 16 -18.53 -20.48 14.41
N ASN A 17 -17.50 -20.25 13.60
CA ASN A 17 -17.30 -18.95 12.96
C ASN A 17 -18.19 -18.83 11.73
N SER A 18 -18.65 -17.61 11.44
CA SER A 18 -19.43 -17.33 10.24
C SER A 18 -18.56 -17.48 8.99
N THR A 19 -18.99 -18.33 8.06
CA THR A 19 -18.32 -18.51 6.74
C THR A 19 -18.83 -17.53 5.69
N LYS A 20 -19.71 -16.60 6.08
CA LYS A 20 -20.30 -15.62 5.18
C LYS A 20 -19.22 -14.70 4.63
N GLY A 21 -19.14 -14.60 3.30
CA GLY A 21 -18.11 -13.84 2.62
C GLY A 21 -16.71 -14.43 2.77
N ILE A 22 -16.56 -15.70 3.16
CA ILE A 22 -15.28 -16.42 3.13
C ILE A 22 -15.18 -17.20 1.83
N GLY A 23 -14.03 -17.11 1.16
CA GLY A 23 -13.65 -17.90 0.01
C GLY A 23 -12.29 -18.56 0.24
N GLU A 24 -12.18 -19.84 -0.13
CA GLU A 24 -10.95 -20.61 -0.02
C GLU A 24 -10.27 -20.72 -1.38
N VAL A 25 -8.99 -20.35 -1.42
CA VAL A 25 -8.10 -20.48 -2.57
C VAL A 25 -7.21 -21.68 -2.34
N ILE A 26 -7.47 -22.76 -3.09
CA ILE A 26 -6.77 -24.04 -2.93
C ILE A 26 -5.68 -24.14 -3.98
N ILE A 27 -4.42 -24.11 -3.53
CA ILE A 27 -3.24 -24.37 -4.34
C ILE A 27 -3.09 -25.89 -4.48
N ALA A 28 -3.84 -26.50 -5.39
CA ALA A 28 -3.83 -27.95 -5.60
C ALA A 28 -2.64 -28.45 -6.43
N LYS A 29 -1.92 -27.55 -7.10
CA LYS A 29 -0.68 -27.88 -7.83
C LYS A 29 0.29 -26.72 -7.74
N HIS A 30 1.49 -26.99 -7.28
CA HIS A 30 2.60 -26.03 -7.26
C HIS A 30 3.88 -26.73 -7.70
N ARG A 31 4.53 -26.25 -8.77
CA ARG A 31 5.69 -26.93 -9.39
C ARG A 31 6.93 -26.93 -8.50
N ASN A 32 7.03 -25.92 -7.63
CA ASN A 32 8.26 -25.62 -6.90
C ASN A 32 7.98 -25.29 -5.42
N GLY A 33 6.92 -25.84 -4.83
CA GLY A 33 6.65 -25.66 -3.40
C GLY A 33 5.42 -26.42 -2.92
N SER A 34 4.94 -26.06 -1.73
CA SER A 34 3.83 -26.74 -1.07
C SER A 34 2.48 -26.46 -1.72
N LEU A 35 1.56 -27.40 -1.50
CA LEU A 35 0.13 -27.19 -1.67
C LEU A 35 -0.39 -26.53 -0.39
N ASP A 36 -1.36 -25.64 -0.53
CA ASP A 36 -1.92 -24.91 0.60
C ASP A 36 -3.36 -24.47 0.28
N THR A 37 -4.14 -24.18 1.32
CA THR A 37 -5.49 -23.61 1.20
C THR A 37 -5.54 -22.31 1.98
N ILE A 38 -5.67 -21.21 1.26
CA ILE A 38 -5.68 -19.87 1.84
C ILE A 38 -7.13 -19.41 1.95
N LYS A 39 -7.58 -19.13 3.18
CA LYS A 39 -8.88 -18.49 3.40
C LYS A 39 -8.74 -16.99 3.15
N LEU A 40 -9.66 -16.42 2.39
CA LEU A 40 -9.73 -15.00 2.06
C LEU A 40 -11.17 -14.48 2.17
N ARG A 41 -11.34 -13.16 2.24
CA ARG A 41 -12.65 -12.53 2.20
C ARG A 41 -13.10 -12.33 0.76
N PHE A 42 -14.27 -12.85 0.40
CA PHE A 42 -14.90 -12.70 -0.91
C PHE A 42 -15.97 -11.60 -0.90
N ILE A 43 -15.82 -10.62 -1.78
CA ILE A 43 -16.77 -9.51 -1.98
C ILE A 43 -17.52 -9.73 -3.29
N GLY A 44 -18.69 -10.36 -3.20
CA GLY A 44 -19.48 -10.79 -4.37
C GLY A 44 -19.84 -9.69 -5.36
N GLN A 45 -20.13 -8.48 -4.89
CA GLN A 45 -20.50 -7.35 -5.75
C GLN A 45 -19.38 -6.94 -6.73
N PHE A 46 -18.12 -7.24 -6.40
CA PHE A 46 -16.95 -6.89 -7.22
C PHE A 46 -16.17 -8.11 -7.71
N THR A 47 -16.61 -9.33 -7.34
CA THR A 47 -15.82 -10.56 -7.53
C THR A 47 -14.38 -10.41 -7.01
N LYS A 48 -14.21 -9.69 -5.89
CA LYS A 48 -12.91 -9.32 -5.33
C LYS A 48 -12.58 -10.22 -4.14
N PHE A 49 -11.33 -10.68 -4.08
CA PHE A 49 -10.75 -11.26 -2.87
C PHE A 49 -9.97 -10.17 -2.13
N ALA A 50 -10.19 -10.08 -0.83
CA ALA A 50 -9.43 -9.25 0.08
C ALA A 50 -8.88 -10.15 1.18
N ASP A 51 -7.84 -9.68 1.86
CA ASP A 51 -7.36 -10.37 3.04
C ASP A 51 -8.51 -10.53 4.04
N LEU A 52 -8.59 -11.73 4.65
CA LEU A 52 -9.37 -11.88 5.86
C LEU A 52 -8.75 -10.91 6.84
N GLU A 53 -9.54 -9.94 7.29
CA GLU A 53 -9.13 -8.93 8.24
C GLU A 53 -8.34 -9.63 9.35
N ASN A 54 -7.01 -9.51 9.31
CA ASN A 54 -6.25 -9.59 10.54
C ASN A 54 -6.88 -8.50 11.38
N ASP A 55 -7.21 -8.82 12.63
CA ASP A 55 -7.33 -7.82 13.67
C ASP A 55 -6.17 -6.83 13.46
N PHE A 56 -6.44 -5.73 12.75
CA PHE A 56 -5.50 -4.64 12.56
C PHE A 56 -5.54 -3.89 13.89
N GLY A 57 -5.08 -4.59 14.94
CA GLY A 57 -4.36 -4.03 16.05
C GLY A 57 -3.04 -3.41 15.58
N SER A 58 -3.03 -2.71 14.44
CA SER A 58 -2.22 -1.53 14.28
C SER A 58 -2.90 -0.40 15.05
N ASN A 59 -2.88 -0.55 16.37
CA ASN A 59 -2.46 0.52 17.27
C ASN A 59 -0.97 0.86 17.07
N ASP A 60 -0.46 0.73 15.84
CA ASP A 60 0.83 1.25 15.41
C ASP A 60 0.67 2.76 15.21
N GLY A 61 0.63 3.46 16.35
CA GLY A 61 1.28 4.74 16.48
C GLY A 61 0.77 5.87 15.58
N MET A 62 -0.53 6.17 15.61
CA MET A 62 -1.02 7.54 15.33
C MET A 62 -0.57 8.56 16.41
N SER A 63 0.46 8.24 17.21
CA SER A 63 1.08 9.10 18.22
C SER A 63 2.48 9.62 17.82
N SER A 64 3.09 9.16 16.72
CA SER A 64 4.47 9.52 16.38
C SER A 64 4.66 10.80 15.57
N PHE A 65 3.61 11.58 15.27
CA PHE A 65 3.80 12.88 14.57
C PHE A 65 3.99 14.08 15.51
N ASN A 66 3.94 13.91 16.84
CA ASN A 66 4.07 15.00 17.81
C ASN A 66 5.08 14.74 18.97
N SER A 67 6.16 14.01 18.74
CA SER A 67 7.33 14.04 19.64
C SER A 67 8.55 14.55 18.89
N PHE A 68 8.60 15.87 18.70
CA PHE A 68 9.86 16.57 18.55
C PHE A 68 10.62 16.45 19.88
N PRO A 69 11.77 15.76 19.94
CA PRO A 69 12.56 15.75 21.17
C PRO A 69 13.18 17.13 21.36
N SER A 70 12.67 17.82 22.39
CA SER A 70 13.37 18.91 23.07
C SER A 70 14.78 18.46 23.42
N SER A 71 15.74 19.31 23.07
CA SER A 71 17.18 19.16 23.27
C SER A 71 17.56 18.51 24.61
N SER A 72 18.00 17.26 24.57
CA SER A 72 18.88 16.69 25.60
C SER A 72 19.53 15.40 25.09
N SER A 73 20.79 15.57 24.66
CA SER A 73 21.96 14.72 24.90
C SER A 73 21.81 13.20 25.03
N ASP A 74 22.70 12.50 24.29
CA ASP A 74 23.05 11.07 24.33
C ASP A 74 22.32 10.10 23.38
N GLY A 75 22.47 10.36 22.08
CA GLY A 75 22.27 9.38 21.01
C GLY A 75 23.23 9.65 19.84
N PRO A 76 23.50 8.67 18.95
CA PRO A 76 24.50 8.81 17.91
C PRO A 76 24.16 10.00 17.02
N GLU A 77 25.10 10.93 16.92
CA GLU A 77 24.94 12.17 16.18
C GLU A 77 24.78 11.87 14.68
N PHE A 78 23.54 11.84 14.20
CA PHE A 78 23.27 11.74 12.77
C PHE A 78 23.63 13.07 12.12
N MET A 79 24.81 13.14 11.52
CA MET A 79 25.27 14.29 10.75
C MET A 79 24.34 14.50 9.55
N ARG A 80 23.43 15.48 9.66
CA ARG A 80 22.60 15.94 8.55
C ARG A 80 23.32 17.09 7.84
N LEU A 81 23.99 16.79 6.74
CA LEU A 81 24.53 17.81 5.84
C LEU A 81 23.40 18.37 4.97
N PRO A 82 23.17 19.69 4.93
CA PRO A 82 22.16 20.27 4.05
C PRO A 82 22.58 20.16 2.58
N SER A 83 21.57 20.08 1.72
CA SER A 83 21.73 20.12 0.26
C SER A 83 22.33 21.45 -0.19
N LYS A 84 23.24 21.43 -1.19
CA LYS A 84 23.78 22.66 -1.83
C LYS A 84 22.71 23.57 -2.47
N LEU A 85 21.50 23.04 -2.68
CA LEU A 85 20.34 23.79 -3.18
C LEU A 85 19.75 24.76 -2.15
N ASN A 86 20.05 24.59 -0.86
CA ASN A 86 19.54 25.49 0.18
C ASN A 86 20.13 26.91 0.09
N ASP A 87 21.30 27.06 -0.54
CA ASP A 87 21.97 28.36 -0.69
C ASP A 87 21.43 29.19 -1.87
N ASN A 88 20.64 28.59 -2.78
CA ASN A 88 20.25 29.23 -4.04
C ASN A 88 18.90 29.95 -3.99
N PHE A 89 18.19 29.95 -2.84
CA PHE A 89 16.88 30.60 -2.73
C PHE A 89 16.92 32.14 -2.72
N ASN A 90 18.11 32.75 -2.67
CA ASN A 90 18.26 34.21 -2.75
C ASN A 90 18.97 34.69 -4.02
N LYS A 91 19.14 33.84 -5.03
CA LYS A 91 19.63 34.30 -6.33
C LYS A 91 18.48 34.36 -7.30
N SER A 92 17.86 35.54 -7.38
CA SER A 92 16.99 35.94 -8.46
C SER A 92 17.81 35.99 -9.75
N ASP A 93 18.10 34.81 -10.32
CA ASP A 93 18.61 34.70 -11.67
C ASP A 93 17.40 34.28 -12.52
N ASP A 94 16.92 35.27 -13.27
CA ASP A 94 15.76 35.26 -14.14
C ASP A 94 15.64 33.96 -14.94
N PHE A 95 14.50 33.28 -14.80
CA PHE A 95 14.09 32.23 -15.72
C PHE A 95 13.77 32.92 -17.05
N ASP A 96 14.73 32.89 -17.98
CA ASP A 96 14.63 33.45 -19.32
C ASP A 96 13.50 32.75 -20.10
N LEU A 97 12.29 33.30 -19.95
CA LEU A 97 11.09 33.01 -20.76
C LEU A 97 11.21 33.62 -22.16
N GLY A 98 12.39 33.52 -22.76
CA GLY A 98 12.80 34.15 -24.00
C GLY A 98 13.03 33.14 -25.12
N LYS A 99 12.02 33.01 -25.98
CA LYS A 99 12.20 32.76 -27.43
C LYS A 99 12.76 31.40 -27.88
N ASN A 100 12.01 30.32 -27.69
CA ASN A 100 12.05 29.20 -28.66
C ASN A 100 10.82 28.28 -28.55
N PHE A 101 9.62 28.85 -28.66
CA PHE A 101 8.44 28.06 -29.05
C PHE A 101 8.41 27.99 -30.59
N PRO A 102 8.61 26.82 -31.23
CA PRO A 102 8.29 26.65 -32.63
C PRO A 102 6.77 26.77 -32.77
N THR A 103 6.30 27.83 -33.42
CA THR A 103 4.88 27.98 -33.76
C THR A 103 4.53 27.04 -34.91
N ASP A 104 3.71 26.04 -34.60
CA ASP A 104 2.80 25.33 -35.51
C ASP A 104 3.37 24.86 -36.87
N ASP A 105 4.05 23.70 -36.87
CA ASP A 105 4.03 22.80 -38.02
C ASP A 105 2.86 21.83 -37.84
N GLU A 106 1.90 21.92 -38.76
CA GLU A 106 0.65 21.17 -38.91
C GLU A 106 0.67 19.71 -38.37
N ALA A 107 -0.34 19.36 -37.57
CA ALA A 107 -0.57 17.99 -37.13
C ALA A 107 -0.85 17.09 -38.36
N PRO A 108 -0.14 15.96 -38.50
CA PRO A 108 -0.39 15.06 -39.63
C PRO A 108 -1.75 14.38 -39.47
N PHE A 109 -2.64 14.58 -40.45
CA PHE A 109 -3.72 13.65 -40.75
C PHE A 109 -3.15 12.32 -41.28
#